data_AF-A0A4R4G4C7-F1
#
_entry.id   AF-A0A4R4G4C7-F1
#
_cell.length_a   1.000
_cell.length_b   1.000
_cell.length_c   1.000
_cell.angle_alpha   90.00
_cell.angle_beta   90.00
_cell.angle_gamma   90.00
#
_symmetry.space_group_name_H-M   'P 1'
#
loop_
_entity.id
_entity.type
_entity.pdbx_description
1 polymer ?
#
loop_
_entity_poly.entity_id
_entity_poly.type
_entity_poly.pdbx_seq_one_letter_code
_entity_poly.pdbx_strand_id
1 'polypeptide(L)'
;MFDRNGNLWKHLRRYGVLYSGFAIFEIILYSFYEHDNLPDGFVDTLRDFMIALLTILIPFALAMFGNLLSVKSDDPGREFHKLDLHVMIDLVFKFKLLLIAVLIAFTSLLFMNSSSWFLFNLWVISVGMIGMILLNCYLWVKGQEWVFRLQYLQDNIISDDVVEVWKSVWSSKNIPRNYEDSMIEIYTRVVDEAVHDNPAQAQSLIGFLSEYVEDRYDYHLIKIFPHVLKWHWISYQKSYDDSDKAWQYDQPQYALQELIGLVQFRLAKSSLNSKFYKEVKKHIDKHKEENSEYCEILIRLIFDKLIEIIEHIDSSRNLWQGFPSDWKITVDNLKTTYESHQLLEIFIQWGWNRFNQTEQYDKVLADVAKNLFPDIEPITWATLLITFFVDDVRTAIKTPLGFGGSGRVYSGMVSDDYDFMAVHEAEEQQFRANTYQMAKYLYRYSNTARLEEDISILEHIGIQVDQYEEIRRQRLLRILRDLLAIQRGNDATVPEEMEE
;
A
#
# COMPACT_ATOMS: atom_id res chain seq x y z
N MET A 1 -26.02 6.47 -11.53
CA MET A 1 -27.26 6.68 -12.30
C MET A 1 -27.34 5.57 -13.36
N PHE A 2 -28.30 4.65 -13.20
CA PHE A 2 -28.61 3.44 -14.00
C PHE A 2 -27.53 2.35 -14.19
N ASP A 3 -27.81 1.15 -13.66
CA ASP A 3 -27.27 -0.10 -14.20
C ASP A 3 -28.32 -0.81 -15.08
N ARG A 4 -27.85 -1.28 -16.23
CA ARG A 4 -28.54 -1.78 -17.42
C ARG A 4 -28.91 -3.26 -17.36
N ASN A 5 -28.83 -3.89 -16.18
CA ASN A 5 -29.10 -5.31 -16.02
C ASN A 5 -30.43 -5.55 -15.32
N GLY A 6 -31.54 -5.49 -16.07
CA GLY A 6 -32.75 -6.33 -15.93
C GLY A 6 -33.39 -6.60 -14.55
N ASN A 7 -32.97 -5.95 -13.47
CA ASN A 7 -33.33 -6.29 -12.09
C ASN A 7 -34.46 -5.42 -11.55
N LEU A 8 -34.82 -4.33 -12.23
CA LEU A 8 -35.97 -3.51 -11.84
C LEU A 8 -37.27 -4.34 -11.94
N TRP A 9 -37.41 -5.18 -12.96
CA TRP A 9 -38.56 -6.08 -13.12
C TRP A 9 -38.59 -7.23 -12.09
N LYS A 10 -37.43 -7.67 -11.59
CA LYS A 10 -37.32 -8.69 -10.53
C LYS A 10 -37.65 -8.11 -9.15
N HIS A 11 -37.27 -6.85 -8.90
CA HIS A 11 -37.71 -6.11 -7.72
C HIS A 11 -39.20 -5.74 -7.77
N LEU A 12 -39.71 -5.28 -8.91
CA LEU A 12 -41.14 -4.98 -9.10
C LEU A 12 -42.04 -6.24 -8.97
N ARG A 13 -41.57 -7.43 -9.36
CA ARG A 13 -42.28 -8.70 -9.09
C ARG A 13 -42.32 -9.07 -7.59
N ARG A 14 -41.30 -8.71 -6.80
CA ARG A 14 -41.32 -8.82 -5.33
C ARG A 14 -42.32 -7.85 -4.71
N TYR A 15 -42.46 -6.65 -5.28
CA TYR A 15 -43.50 -5.69 -4.85
C TYR A 15 -44.91 -6.13 -5.26
N GLY A 16 -45.09 -6.85 -6.36
CA GLY A 16 -46.40 -7.41 -6.75
C GLY A 16 -46.96 -8.44 -5.76
N VAL A 17 -46.10 -9.27 -5.14
CA VAL A 17 -46.50 -10.21 -4.09
C VAL A 17 -46.83 -9.49 -2.77
N LEU A 18 -46.07 -8.44 -2.45
CA LEU A 18 -46.38 -7.55 -1.33
C LEU A 18 -47.69 -6.79 -1.56
N TYR A 19 -47.98 -6.34 -2.79
CA TYR A 19 -49.22 -5.64 -3.13
C TYR A 19 -50.45 -6.55 -3.08
N SER A 20 -50.34 -7.80 -3.53
CA SER A 20 -51.42 -8.79 -3.38
C SER A 20 -51.64 -9.20 -1.92
N GLY A 21 -50.57 -9.30 -1.13
CA GLY A 21 -50.66 -9.52 0.31
C GLY A 21 -51.31 -8.34 1.03
N PHE A 22 -50.97 -7.11 0.65
CA PHE A 22 -51.54 -5.88 1.19
C PHE A 22 -53.01 -5.72 0.81
N ALA A 23 -53.42 -6.06 -0.41
CA ALA A 23 -54.82 -6.01 -0.84
C ALA A 23 -55.70 -7.06 -0.12
N ILE A 24 -55.19 -8.28 0.07
CA ILE A 24 -55.90 -9.31 0.87
C ILE A 24 -55.98 -8.87 2.33
N PHE A 25 -54.90 -8.27 2.85
CA PHE A 25 -54.88 -7.74 4.20
C PHE A 25 -55.85 -6.57 4.39
N GLU A 26 -55.95 -5.65 3.42
CA GLU A 26 -56.93 -4.56 3.40
C GLU A 26 -58.37 -5.08 3.32
N ILE A 27 -58.64 -6.11 2.52
CA ILE A 27 -59.98 -6.73 2.42
C ILE A 27 -60.36 -7.38 3.76
N ILE A 28 -59.42 -8.10 4.39
CA ILE A 28 -59.64 -8.70 5.71
C ILE A 28 -59.87 -7.59 6.75
N LEU A 29 -59.05 -6.55 6.76
CA LEU A 29 -59.21 -5.37 7.62
C LEU A 29 -60.56 -4.67 7.42
N TYR A 30 -60.99 -4.49 6.18
CA TYR A 30 -62.25 -3.84 5.84
C TYR A 30 -63.45 -4.66 6.31
N SER A 31 -63.38 -6.00 6.17
CA SER A 31 -64.42 -6.91 6.66
C SER A 31 -64.54 -6.91 8.19
N PHE A 32 -63.46 -6.59 8.92
CA PHE A 32 -63.49 -6.39 10.37
C PHE A 32 -63.93 -4.98 10.77
N TYR A 33 -63.66 -3.96 9.94
CA TYR A 33 -64.07 -2.58 10.18
C TYR A 33 -65.59 -2.37 10.12
N GLU A 34 -66.28 -3.17 9.30
CA GLU A 34 -67.73 -3.11 9.13
C GLU A 34 -68.53 -3.72 10.31
N HIS A 35 -67.83 -4.34 11.27
CA HIS A 35 -68.41 -4.87 12.51
C HIS A 35 -67.80 -4.13 13.72
N ASP A 36 -68.61 -3.29 14.38
CA ASP A 36 -68.21 -2.46 15.53
C ASP A 36 -67.64 -3.26 16.73
N ASN A 37 -67.79 -4.58 16.72
CA ASN A 37 -67.24 -5.48 17.73
C ASN A 37 -66.30 -6.50 17.07
N LEU A 38 -65.08 -6.60 17.60
CA LEU A 38 -64.17 -7.69 17.27
C LEU A 38 -64.82 -9.03 17.67
N PRO A 39 -64.66 -10.10 16.87
CA PRO A 39 -65.19 -11.42 17.24
C PRO A 39 -64.69 -11.87 18.61
N ASP A 40 -65.56 -12.54 19.37
CA ASP A 40 -65.18 -13.17 20.64
C ASP A 40 -63.98 -14.12 20.40
N GLY A 41 -62.91 -13.95 21.17
CA GLY A 41 -61.67 -14.74 21.06
C GLY A 41 -60.66 -14.24 19.99
N PHE A 42 -60.94 -13.15 19.27
CA PHE A 42 -59.99 -12.59 18.31
C PHE A 42 -58.69 -12.11 18.97
N VAL A 43 -58.80 -11.41 20.11
CA VAL A 43 -57.64 -10.94 20.88
C VAL A 43 -56.79 -12.13 21.37
N ASP A 44 -57.43 -13.23 21.76
CA ASP A 44 -56.73 -14.45 22.18
C ASP A 44 -55.98 -15.08 21.01
N THR A 45 -56.57 -15.11 19.82
CA THR A 45 -55.89 -15.60 18.59
C THR A 45 -54.65 -14.77 18.25
N LEU A 46 -54.72 -13.44 18.38
CA LEU A 46 -53.57 -12.56 18.13
C LEU A 46 -52.48 -12.71 19.19
N ARG A 47 -52.88 -12.97 20.44
CA ARG A 47 -51.96 -13.30 21.53
C ARG A 47 -51.24 -14.62 21.26
N ASP A 48 -51.96 -15.66 20.87
CA ASP A 48 -51.38 -16.96 20.53
C ASP A 48 -50.40 -16.85 19.36
N PHE A 49 -50.74 -16.05 18.34
CA PHE A 49 -49.84 -15.76 17.22
C PHE A 49 -48.55 -15.08 17.69
N MET A 50 -48.63 -14.08 18.58
CA MET A 50 -47.44 -13.42 19.13
C MET A 50 -46.57 -14.36 19.97
N ILE A 51 -47.20 -15.21 20.78
CA ILE A 51 -46.48 -16.23 21.55
C ILE A 51 -45.75 -17.18 20.61
N ALA A 52 -46.41 -17.65 19.55
CA ALA A 52 -45.78 -18.50 18.54
C ALA A 52 -44.59 -17.80 17.86
N LEU A 53 -44.75 -16.53 17.48
CA LEU A 53 -43.69 -15.72 16.86
C LEU A 53 -42.45 -15.59 17.76
N LEU A 54 -42.66 -15.31 19.05
CA LEU A 54 -41.57 -15.23 20.03
C LEU A 54 -40.94 -16.59 20.31
N THR A 55 -41.75 -17.65 20.30
CA THR A 55 -41.27 -19.03 20.45
C THR A 55 -40.36 -19.46 19.31
N ILE A 56 -40.49 -18.85 18.12
CA ILE A 56 -39.56 -19.04 17.00
C ILE A 56 -38.35 -18.11 17.15
N LEU A 57 -38.60 -16.82 17.42
CA LEU A 57 -37.58 -15.78 17.45
C LEU A 57 -36.52 -16.01 18.53
N ILE A 58 -36.94 -16.37 19.76
CA ILE A 58 -36.02 -16.51 20.90
C ILE A 58 -35.04 -17.67 20.68
N PRO A 59 -35.47 -18.90 20.35
CA PRO A 59 -34.54 -19.99 20.04
C PRO A 59 -33.68 -19.70 18.81
N PHE A 60 -34.22 -19.00 17.81
CA PHE A 60 -33.45 -18.63 16.63
C PHE A 60 -32.34 -17.62 16.96
N ALA A 61 -32.65 -16.60 17.78
CA ALA A 61 -31.67 -15.68 18.32
C ALA A 61 -30.62 -16.39 19.18
N LEU A 62 -31.05 -17.26 20.09
CA LEU A 62 -30.15 -18.06 20.91
C LEU A 62 -29.28 -19.00 20.08
N ALA A 63 -29.76 -19.55 18.97
CA ALA A 63 -28.97 -20.39 18.08
C ALA A 63 -27.93 -19.56 17.30
N MET A 64 -28.31 -18.38 16.79
CA MET A 64 -27.40 -17.51 16.06
C MET A 64 -26.33 -16.89 16.97
N PHE A 65 -26.75 -16.28 18.08
CA PHE A 65 -25.83 -15.74 19.09
C PHE A 65 -25.08 -16.83 19.81
N GLY A 66 -25.70 -17.97 20.10
CA GLY A 66 -25.05 -19.13 20.69
C GLY A 66 -23.91 -19.60 19.81
N ASN A 67 -24.12 -19.76 18.50
CA ASN A 67 -23.04 -20.10 17.58
C ASN A 67 -21.95 -19.03 17.52
N LEU A 68 -22.26 -17.74 17.70
CA LEU A 68 -21.25 -16.67 17.74
C LEU A 68 -20.49 -16.62 19.08
N LEU A 69 -21.18 -16.84 20.21
CA LEU A 69 -20.67 -16.66 21.58
C LEU A 69 -20.10 -17.95 22.20
N SER A 70 -20.53 -19.14 21.75
CA SER A 70 -20.04 -20.44 22.25
C SER A 70 -18.61 -20.75 21.80
N VAL A 71 -18.11 -19.99 20.84
CA VAL A 71 -16.70 -20.01 20.46
C VAL A 71 -15.97 -19.23 21.53
N LYS A 72 -15.17 -19.92 22.35
CA LYS A 72 -14.28 -19.26 23.30
C LYS A 72 -13.48 -18.18 22.56
N SER A 73 -13.21 -17.07 23.24
CA SER A 73 -12.39 -15.94 22.77
C SER A 73 -11.03 -16.32 22.17
N ASP A 74 -10.61 -17.57 22.30
CA ASP A 74 -9.28 -18.09 21.99
C ASP A 74 -9.29 -19.08 20.81
N ASP A 75 -10.34 -19.14 19.98
CA ASP A 75 -10.25 -19.82 18.68
C ASP A 75 -9.88 -18.79 17.58
N PRO A 76 -8.59 -18.55 17.33
CA PRO A 76 -8.11 -17.57 16.34
C PRO A 76 -8.49 -17.94 14.90
N GLY A 77 -9.12 -19.09 14.67
CA GLY A 77 -9.50 -19.58 13.34
C GLY A 77 -10.82 -19.05 12.79
N ARG A 78 -11.68 -18.40 13.60
CA ARG A 78 -12.97 -17.91 13.09
C ARG A 78 -12.86 -16.49 12.52
N GLU A 79 -12.78 -16.45 11.21
CA GLU A 79 -12.80 -15.23 10.40
C GLU A 79 -14.01 -14.34 10.73
N PHE A 80 -13.78 -13.00 10.80
CA PHE A 80 -14.80 -11.95 10.98
C PHE A 80 -15.59 -11.94 12.30
N HIS A 81 -15.17 -12.63 13.37
CA HIS A 81 -15.98 -12.75 14.60
C HIS A 81 -16.55 -11.42 15.15
N LYS A 82 -15.70 -10.38 15.30
CA LYS A 82 -16.15 -9.09 15.83
C LYS A 82 -17.09 -8.38 14.86
N LEU A 83 -16.74 -8.34 13.57
CA LEU A 83 -17.60 -7.78 12.54
C LEU A 83 -18.97 -8.46 12.53
N ASP A 84 -19.00 -9.80 12.54
CA ASP A 84 -20.23 -10.58 12.49
C ASP A 84 -21.12 -10.35 13.71
N LEU A 85 -20.53 -10.18 14.90
CA LEU A 85 -21.27 -9.84 16.11
C LEU A 85 -22.00 -8.51 15.95
N HIS A 86 -21.29 -7.46 15.52
CA HIS A 86 -21.88 -6.14 15.33
C HIS A 86 -22.92 -6.11 14.21
N VAL A 87 -22.60 -6.72 13.05
CA VAL A 87 -23.53 -6.86 11.93
C VAL A 87 -24.80 -7.57 12.38
N MET A 88 -24.66 -8.64 13.18
CA MET A 88 -25.78 -9.41 13.66
C MET A 88 -26.67 -8.59 14.60
N ILE A 89 -26.09 -7.83 15.55
CA ILE A 89 -26.84 -7.02 16.51
C ILE A 89 -27.54 -5.84 15.81
N ASP A 90 -26.81 -5.10 14.96
CA ASP A 90 -27.27 -3.79 14.49
C ASP A 90 -28.03 -3.85 13.17
N LEU A 91 -27.70 -4.78 12.26
CA LEU A 91 -28.36 -4.89 10.96
C LEU A 91 -29.28 -6.10 10.80
N VAL A 92 -28.84 -7.27 11.25
CA VAL A 92 -29.60 -8.52 11.06
C VAL A 92 -30.78 -8.56 12.04
N PHE A 93 -30.49 -8.50 13.34
CA PHE A 93 -31.53 -8.46 14.37
C PHE A 93 -32.13 -7.07 14.56
N LYS A 94 -31.35 -6.01 14.28
CA LYS A 94 -31.71 -4.63 14.65
C LYS A 94 -32.19 -4.58 16.09
N PHE A 95 -31.37 -5.04 17.02
CA PHE A 95 -31.77 -5.39 18.39
C PHE A 95 -32.62 -4.31 19.08
N LYS A 96 -32.24 -3.03 18.93
CA LYS A 96 -33.01 -1.88 19.45
C LYS A 96 -34.42 -1.81 18.85
N LEU A 97 -34.56 -1.95 17.53
CA LEU A 97 -35.85 -1.96 16.84
C LEU A 97 -36.67 -3.19 17.22
N LEU A 98 -36.02 -4.35 17.36
CA LEU A 98 -36.69 -5.58 17.78
C LEU A 98 -37.31 -5.43 19.17
N LEU A 99 -36.56 -4.90 20.14
CA LEU A 99 -37.04 -4.65 21.50
C LEU A 99 -38.26 -3.72 21.49
N ILE A 100 -38.20 -2.64 20.73
CA ILE A 100 -39.30 -1.68 20.58
C ILE A 100 -40.51 -2.35 19.92
N ALA A 101 -40.33 -3.09 18.83
CA ALA A 101 -41.41 -3.78 18.14
C ALA A 101 -42.09 -4.82 19.04
N VAL A 102 -41.32 -5.59 19.80
CA VAL A 102 -41.85 -6.55 20.78
C VAL A 102 -42.63 -5.82 21.88
N LEU A 103 -42.10 -4.72 22.43
CA LEU A 103 -42.79 -3.93 23.45
C LEU A 103 -44.10 -3.33 22.92
N ILE A 104 -44.10 -2.76 21.72
CA ILE A 104 -45.31 -2.19 21.08
C ILE A 104 -46.32 -3.30 20.81
N ALA A 105 -45.90 -4.46 20.30
CA ALA A 105 -46.80 -5.58 20.05
C ALA A 105 -47.47 -6.07 21.35
N PHE A 106 -46.70 -6.24 22.43
CA PHE A 106 -47.25 -6.67 23.72
C PHE A 106 -48.16 -5.64 24.36
N THR A 107 -47.74 -4.38 24.41
CA THR A 107 -48.55 -3.30 24.99
C THR A 107 -49.85 -3.11 24.20
N SER A 108 -49.81 -3.18 22.87
CA SER A 108 -51.00 -3.13 22.03
C SER A 108 -51.99 -4.25 22.37
N LEU A 109 -51.51 -5.48 22.59
CA LEU A 109 -52.36 -6.60 23.01
C LEU A 109 -52.95 -6.43 24.40
N LEU A 110 -52.19 -5.88 25.36
CA LEU A 110 -52.66 -5.67 26.74
C LEU A 110 -53.83 -4.68 26.80
N PHE A 111 -53.81 -3.65 25.96
CA PHE A 111 -54.83 -2.60 25.93
C PHE A 111 -55.90 -2.82 24.85
N MET A 112 -55.85 -3.92 24.09
CA MET A 112 -56.73 -4.12 22.93
C MET A 112 -58.21 -4.27 23.30
N ASN A 113 -58.50 -4.67 24.55
CA ASN A 113 -59.86 -4.73 25.09
C ASN A 113 -60.54 -3.35 25.21
N SER A 114 -59.79 -2.26 25.07
CA SER A 114 -60.34 -0.90 24.99
C SER A 114 -60.88 -0.55 23.58
N SER A 115 -61.02 -1.54 22.69
CA SER A 115 -61.60 -1.45 21.34
C SER A 115 -61.04 -0.34 20.47
N SER A 116 -59.76 -0.02 20.62
CA SER A 116 -59.12 1.03 19.84
C SER A 116 -58.46 0.46 18.59
N TRP A 117 -59.01 0.77 17.41
CA TRP A 117 -58.42 0.46 16.11
C TRP A 117 -56.96 0.92 15.96
N PHE A 118 -56.58 1.97 16.69
CA PHE A 118 -55.20 2.44 16.74
C PHE A 118 -54.25 1.37 17.29
N LEU A 119 -54.64 0.64 18.34
CA LEU A 119 -53.82 -0.41 18.95
C LEU A 119 -53.66 -1.62 18.01
N PHE A 120 -54.71 -1.97 17.27
CA PHE A 120 -54.62 -3.02 16.25
C PHE A 120 -53.60 -2.64 15.16
N ASN A 121 -53.64 -1.41 14.65
CA ASN A 121 -52.68 -0.94 13.64
C ASN A 121 -51.24 -0.96 14.17
N LEU A 122 -51.00 -0.51 15.41
CA LEU A 122 -49.69 -0.58 16.05
C LEU A 122 -49.19 -2.02 16.18
N TRP A 123 -50.08 -2.96 16.53
CA TRP A 123 -49.76 -4.38 16.59
C TRP A 123 -49.33 -4.92 15.23
N VAL A 124 -50.09 -4.65 14.16
CA VAL A 124 -49.78 -5.08 12.79
C VAL A 124 -48.42 -4.57 12.34
N ILE A 125 -48.15 -3.27 12.54
CA ILE A 125 -46.86 -2.66 12.18
C ILE A 125 -45.72 -3.36 12.92
N SER A 126 -45.90 -3.63 14.20
CA SER A 126 -44.89 -4.29 15.05
C SER A 126 -44.63 -5.73 14.59
N VAL A 127 -45.67 -6.49 14.28
CA VAL A 127 -45.55 -7.84 13.71
C VAL A 127 -44.83 -7.80 12.36
N GLY A 128 -45.16 -6.84 11.50
CA GLY A 128 -44.48 -6.62 10.23
C GLY A 128 -42.98 -6.36 10.40
N MET A 129 -42.60 -5.53 11.38
CA MET A 129 -41.20 -5.28 11.74
C MET A 129 -40.49 -6.54 12.21
N ILE A 130 -41.10 -7.34 13.08
CA ILE A 130 -40.52 -8.61 13.55
C ILE A 130 -40.37 -9.59 12.37
N GLY A 131 -41.35 -9.66 11.47
CA GLY A 131 -41.29 -10.47 10.26
C GLY A 131 -40.13 -10.07 9.32
N MET A 132 -39.89 -8.76 9.15
CA MET A 132 -38.73 -8.26 8.38
C MET A 132 -37.40 -8.66 9.04
N ILE A 133 -37.32 -8.60 10.36
CA ILE A 133 -36.12 -9.03 11.11
C ILE A 133 -35.88 -10.53 10.94
N LEU A 134 -36.93 -11.36 11.04
CA LEU A 134 -36.85 -12.79 10.76
C LEU A 134 -36.40 -13.08 9.33
N LEU A 135 -36.82 -12.28 8.36
CA LEU A 135 -36.35 -12.39 6.98
C LEU A 135 -34.86 -12.07 6.86
N ASN A 136 -34.37 -11.01 7.50
CA ASN A 136 -32.93 -10.68 7.51
C ASN A 136 -32.10 -11.81 8.13
N CYS A 137 -32.57 -12.33 9.27
CA CYS A 137 -32.04 -13.51 9.94
C CYS A 137 -31.96 -14.73 9.00
N TYR A 138 -33.03 -14.99 8.24
CA TYR A 138 -33.05 -16.06 7.24
C TYR A 138 -32.04 -15.83 6.11
N LEU A 139 -31.94 -14.60 5.58
CA LEU A 139 -30.99 -14.26 4.51
C LEU A 139 -29.53 -14.41 4.98
N TRP A 140 -29.24 -14.03 6.22
CA TRP A 140 -27.95 -14.25 6.86
C TRP A 140 -27.60 -15.75 6.89
N VAL A 141 -28.48 -16.59 7.43
CA VAL A 141 -28.27 -18.05 7.49
C VAL A 141 -28.18 -18.70 6.10
N LYS A 142 -28.83 -18.11 5.08
CA LYS A 142 -28.71 -18.57 3.69
C LYS A 142 -27.39 -18.21 3.00
N GLY A 143 -26.47 -17.54 3.68
CA GLY A 143 -25.14 -17.21 3.16
C GLY A 143 -25.06 -15.83 2.48
N GLN A 144 -26.02 -14.92 2.73
CA GLN A 144 -25.92 -13.52 2.27
C GLN A 144 -25.17 -12.62 3.26
N GLU A 145 -24.30 -13.19 4.08
CA GLU A 145 -23.51 -12.49 5.10
C GLU A 145 -22.74 -11.28 4.55
N TRP A 146 -22.14 -11.39 3.36
CA TRP A 146 -21.35 -10.33 2.74
C TRP A 146 -22.16 -9.06 2.43
N VAL A 147 -23.44 -9.19 2.09
CA VAL A 147 -24.31 -8.03 1.84
C VAL A 147 -24.49 -7.24 3.14
N PHE A 148 -24.75 -7.92 4.25
CA PHE A 148 -24.92 -7.31 5.55
C PHE A 148 -23.59 -6.76 6.11
N ARG A 149 -22.48 -7.49 5.93
CA ARG A 149 -21.13 -7.03 6.33
C ARG A 149 -20.76 -5.73 5.63
N LEU A 150 -20.89 -5.67 4.30
CA LEU A 150 -20.58 -4.46 3.54
C LEU A 150 -21.52 -3.31 3.90
N GLN A 151 -22.82 -3.58 4.05
CA GLN A 151 -23.77 -2.55 4.50
C GLN A 151 -23.38 -2.00 5.88
N TYR A 152 -23.01 -2.87 6.83
CA TYR A 152 -22.62 -2.42 8.17
C TYR A 152 -21.39 -1.51 8.14
N LEU A 153 -20.37 -1.92 7.38
CA LEU A 153 -19.14 -1.14 7.22
C LEU A 153 -19.39 0.19 6.51
N GLN A 154 -20.39 0.27 5.63
CA GLN A 154 -20.79 1.51 4.95
C GLN A 154 -21.57 2.47 5.86
N ASP A 155 -22.45 1.93 6.70
CA ASP A 155 -23.38 2.72 7.52
C ASP A 155 -22.75 3.16 8.86
N ASN A 156 -21.80 2.40 9.42
CA ASN A 156 -21.24 2.62 10.77
C ASN A 156 -19.74 2.96 10.74
N ILE A 157 -19.38 3.99 9.97
CA ILE A 157 -17.98 4.46 9.82
C ILE A 157 -17.45 5.17 11.07
N ILE A 158 -18.34 5.60 11.97
CA ILE A 158 -18.04 6.49 13.12
C ILE A 158 -18.47 5.85 14.45
N SER A 159 -18.35 4.53 14.61
CA SER A 159 -18.54 3.89 15.92
C SER A 159 -17.20 3.83 16.67
N ASP A 160 -17.23 3.90 18.00
CA ASP A 160 -16.04 3.71 18.86
C ASP A 160 -15.33 2.36 18.56
N ASP A 161 -16.08 1.37 18.07
CA ASP A 161 -15.58 0.02 17.74
C ASP A 161 -14.99 -0.12 16.32
N VAL A 162 -14.90 0.96 15.53
CA VAL A 162 -14.41 0.93 14.13
C VAL A 162 -13.06 0.24 14.00
N VAL A 163 -12.16 0.50 14.96
CA VAL A 163 -10.82 -0.05 15.02
C VAL A 163 -10.87 -1.57 15.19
N GLU A 164 -11.66 -2.10 16.13
CA GLU A 164 -11.79 -3.55 16.35
C GLU A 164 -12.47 -4.26 15.17
N VAL A 165 -13.48 -3.61 14.57
CA VAL A 165 -14.20 -4.16 13.42
C VAL A 165 -13.25 -4.33 12.23
N TRP A 166 -12.46 -3.28 11.89
CA TRP A 166 -11.49 -3.38 10.80
C TRP A 166 -10.33 -4.32 11.11
N LYS A 167 -9.89 -4.40 12.37
CA LYS A 167 -8.94 -5.44 12.78
C LYS A 167 -9.46 -6.83 12.45
N SER A 168 -10.74 -7.10 12.74
CA SER A 168 -11.37 -8.40 12.44
C SER A 168 -11.58 -8.66 10.94
N VAL A 169 -11.69 -7.61 10.12
CA VAL A 169 -11.71 -7.75 8.66
C VAL A 169 -10.33 -8.12 8.15
N TRP A 170 -9.31 -7.37 8.55
CA TRP A 170 -7.94 -7.57 8.07
C TRP A 170 -7.27 -8.79 8.68
N SER A 171 -7.71 -9.32 9.82
CA SER A 171 -7.20 -10.61 10.31
C SER A 171 -7.75 -11.82 9.54
N SER A 172 -8.77 -11.64 8.71
CA SER A 172 -9.39 -12.73 7.94
C SER A 172 -8.64 -13.04 6.66
N LYS A 173 -8.36 -14.32 6.41
CA LYS A 173 -7.58 -14.77 5.25
C LYS A 173 -8.43 -15.01 4.02
N ASN A 174 -9.68 -15.47 4.18
CA ASN A 174 -10.54 -15.84 3.06
C ASN A 174 -11.58 -14.76 2.71
N ILE A 175 -11.14 -13.54 2.40
CA ILE A 175 -12.03 -12.53 1.80
C ILE A 175 -12.22 -12.89 0.30
N PRO A 176 -13.45 -13.11 -0.18
CA PRO A 176 -13.67 -13.31 -1.60
C PRO A 176 -13.29 -12.05 -2.38
N ARG A 177 -12.53 -12.24 -3.47
CA ARG A 177 -11.92 -11.14 -4.24
C ARG A 177 -12.90 -10.03 -4.64
N ASN A 178 -14.13 -10.39 -5.01
CA ASN A 178 -15.16 -9.44 -5.41
C ASN A 178 -15.65 -8.54 -4.26
N TYR A 179 -15.56 -9.00 -3.01
CA TYR A 179 -15.95 -8.21 -1.84
C TYR A 179 -14.79 -7.43 -1.25
N GLU A 180 -13.56 -7.94 -1.38
CA GLU A 180 -12.35 -7.22 -0.95
C GLU A 180 -12.20 -5.88 -1.67
N ASP A 181 -12.55 -5.83 -2.97
CA ASP A 181 -12.58 -4.60 -3.75
C ASP A 181 -13.49 -3.51 -3.13
N SER A 182 -14.66 -3.90 -2.63
CA SER A 182 -15.59 -2.99 -1.94
C SER A 182 -15.14 -2.67 -0.52
N MET A 183 -14.54 -3.64 0.18
CA MET A 183 -13.98 -3.40 1.51
C MET A 183 -12.85 -2.38 1.46
N ILE A 184 -11.96 -2.46 0.47
CA ILE A 184 -10.89 -1.48 0.26
C ILE A 184 -11.47 -0.09 0.03
N GLU A 185 -12.49 0.04 -0.81
CA GLU A 185 -13.15 1.32 -1.06
C GLU A 185 -13.72 1.92 0.24
N ILE A 186 -14.45 1.12 1.03
CA ILE A 186 -15.00 1.57 2.31
C ILE A 186 -13.88 1.93 3.28
N TYR A 187 -12.88 1.06 3.43
CA TYR A 187 -11.74 1.26 4.32
C TYR A 187 -10.97 2.53 3.96
N THR A 188 -10.71 2.77 2.67
CA THR A 188 -9.98 3.97 2.24
C THR A 188 -10.70 5.25 2.61
N ARG A 189 -12.03 5.26 2.57
CA ARG A 189 -12.85 6.39 3.03
C ARG A 189 -12.77 6.57 4.56
N VAL A 190 -12.81 5.48 5.32
CA VAL A 190 -12.67 5.51 6.78
C VAL A 190 -11.30 6.08 7.19
N VAL A 191 -10.23 5.62 6.54
CA VAL A 191 -8.87 6.12 6.82
C VAL A 191 -8.68 7.55 6.31
N ASP A 192 -9.24 7.91 5.15
CA ASP A 192 -9.23 9.30 4.65
C ASP A 192 -9.81 10.26 5.71
N GLU A 193 -10.95 9.93 6.31
CA GLU A 193 -11.56 10.72 7.40
C GLU A 193 -10.68 10.71 8.66
N ALA A 194 -10.22 9.53 9.10
CA ALA A 194 -9.43 9.40 10.32
C ALA A 194 -8.07 10.13 10.24
N VAL A 195 -7.38 10.13 9.10
CA VAL A 195 -6.11 10.85 8.92
C VAL A 195 -6.31 12.37 9.07
N HIS A 196 -7.50 12.88 8.74
CA HIS A 196 -7.83 14.28 8.96
C HIS A 196 -8.29 14.56 10.40
N ASP A 197 -9.17 13.75 10.97
CA ASP A 197 -9.89 14.14 12.18
C ASP A 197 -9.43 13.43 13.45
N ASN A 198 -8.83 12.24 13.33
CA ASN A 198 -8.44 11.39 14.45
C ASN A 198 -7.16 10.58 14.15
N PRO A 199 -5.97 11.20 14.28
CA PRO A 199 -4.71 10.56 13.90
C PRO A 199 -4.39 9.27 14.68
N ALA A 200 -4.86 9.13 15.92
CA ALA A 200 -4.69 7.91 16.71
C ALA A 200 -5.51 6.74 16.14
N GLN A 201 -6.74 7.01 15.70
CA GLN A 201 -7.55 6.02 14.99
C GLN A 201 -6.93 5.68 13.64
N ALA A 202 -6.43 6.67 12.90
CA ALA A 202 -5.73 6.45 11.63
C ALA A 202 -4.54 5.52 11.81
N GLN A 203 -3.66 5.80 12.79
CA GLN A 203 -2.52 4.96 13.12
C GLN A 203 -2.94 3.51 13.36
N SER A 204 -3.99 3.30 14.16
CA SER A 204 -4.47 1.95 14.49
C SER A 204 -4.99 1.21 13.25
N LEU A 205 -5.79 1.89 12.43
CA LEU A 205 -6.33 1.33 11.19
C LEU A 205 -5.21 0.95 10.22
N ILE A 206 -4.24 1.86 10.02
CA ILE A 206 -3.08 1.64 9.13
C ILE A 206 -2.22 0.50 9.67
N GLY A 207 -1.96 0.47 10.98
CA GLY A 207 -1.19 -0.59 11.63
C GLY A 207 -1.78 -1.99 11.42
N PHE A 208 -3.11 -2.14 11.45
CA PHE A 208 -3.71 -3.44 11.12
C PHE A 208 -3.56 -3.81 9.66
N LEU A 209 -3.66 -2.85 8.74
CA LEU A 209 -3.40 -3.15 7.33
C LEU A 209 -1.94 -3.61 7.13
N SER A 210 -0.99 -2.98 7.82
CA SER A 210 0.42 -3.40 7.83
C SER A 210 0.59 -4.82 8.37
N GLU A 211 -0.01 -5.14 9.52
CA GLU A 211 0.07 -6.46 10.17
C GLU A 211 -0.41 -7.59 9.24
N TYR A 212 -1.45 -7.34 8.45
CA TYR A 212 -2.08 -8.34 7.58
C TYR A 212 -1.80 -8.15 6.09
N VAL A 213 -0.81 -7.33 5.74
CA VAL A 213 -0.45 -7.05 4.34
C VAL A 213 -0.04 -8.33 3.61
N GLU A 214 0.54 -9.31 4.33
CA GLU A 214 0.99 -10.62 3.82
C GLU A 214 -0.15 -11.58 3.45
N ASP A 215 -1.37 -11.34 3.93
CA ASP A 215 -2.54 -12.16 3.59
C ASP A 215 -3.35 -11.57 2.41
N ARG A 216 -2.96 -10.42 1.84
CA ARG A 216 -3.72 -9.70 0.79
C ARG A 216 -3.27 -10.05 -0.62
N TYR A 217 -4.16 -9.91 -1.61
CA TYR A 217 -3.74 -10.05 -3.02
C TYR A 217 -2.93 -8.84 -3.49
N ASP A 218 -1.85 -9.06 -4.24
CA ASP A 218 -1.00 -7.99 -4.77
C ASP A 218 -1.78 -6.94 -5.60
N TYR A 219 -2.83 -7.38 -6.31
CA TYR A 219 -3.73 -6.49 -7.07
C TYR A 219 -4.43 -5.47 -6.15
N HIS A 220 -4.89 -5.91 -4.98
CA HIS A 220 -5.55 -5.06 -4.01
C HIS A 220 -4.57 -4.11 -3.33
N LEU A 221 -3.34 -4.55 -3.07
CA LEU A 221 -2.27 -3.70 -2.56
C LEU A 221 -1.95 -2.56 -3.53
N ILE A 222 -1.85 -2.85 -4.83
CA ILE A 222 -1.71 -1.80 -5.86
C ILE A 222 -2.90 -0.84 -5.89
N LYS A 223 -4.12 -1.33 -5.65
CA LYS A 223 -5.33 -0.50 -5.66
C LYS A 223 -5.39 0.47 -4.47
N ILE A 224 -4.99 0.03 -3.28
CA ILE A 224 -4.98 0.87 -2.07
C ILE A 224 -3.76 1.79 -2.00
N PHE A 225 -2.66 1.44 -2.65
CA PHE A 225 -1.38 2.15 -2.53
C PHE A 225 -1.43 3.66 -2.87
N PRO A 226 -2.16 4.14 -3.88
CA PRO A 226 -2.33 5.58 -4.10
C PRO A 226 -2.95 6.31 -2.90
N HIS A 227 -3.84 5.65 -2.15
CA HIS A 227 -4.39 6.20 -0.92
C HIS A 227 -3.34 6.21 0.20
N VAL A 228 -2.52 5.17 0.32
CA VAL A 228 -1.39 5.13 1.28
C VAL A 228 -0.44 6.31 1.06
N LEU A 229 -0.06 6.59 -0.19
CA LEU A 229 0.78 7.75 -0.51
C LEU A 229 0.10 9.08 -0.19
N LYS A 230 -1.20 9.20 -0.48
CA LYS A 230 -2.02 10.37 -0.11
C LYS A 230 -2.07 10.57 1.41
N TRP A 231 -2.27 9.50 2.20
CA TRP A 231 -2.27 9.56 3.66
C TRP A 231 -0.90 9.97 4.18
N HIS A 232 0.18 9.43 3.61
CA HIS A 232 1.55 9.77 4.00
C HIS A 232 1.84 11.25 3.78
N TRP A 233 1.39 11.80 2.65
CA TRP A 233 1.46 13.23 2.38
C TRP A 233 0.66 14.08 3.39
N ILE A 234 -0.60 13.73 3.66
CA ILE A 234 -1.44 14.49 4.61
C ILE A 234 -0.83 14.46 6.01
N SER A 235 -0.37 13.29 6.48
CA SER A 235 0.29 13.16 7.79
C SER A 235 1.56 14.01 7.85
N TYR A 236 2.38 14.02 6.79
CA TYR A 236 3.58 14.87 6.72
C TYR A 236 3.25 16.37 6.74
N GLN A 237 2.29 16.82 5.92
CA GLN A 237 1.91 18.24 5.92
C GLN A 237 1.43 18.68 7.30
N LYS A 238 0.61 17.86 7.96
CA LYS A 238 0.09 18.19 9.28
C LYS A 238 1.14 18.14 10.39
N SER A 239 2.13 17.24 10.30
CA SER A 239 3.24 17.25 11.26
C SER A 239 4.12 18.49 11.10
N TYR A 240 4.22 19.04 9.90
CA TYR A 240 4.94 20.29 9.63
C TYR A 240 4.15 21.55 10.00
N ASP A 241 2.86 21.61 9.68
CA ASP A 241 2.03 22.83 9.82
C ASP A 241 1.57 23.11 11.27
N ASP A 242 1.37 22.08 12.10
CA ASP A 242 0.87 22.22 13.48
C ASP A 242 1.92 21.71 14.47
N SER A 243 2.93 22.54 14.76
CA SER A 243 4.06 22.17 15.64
C SER A 243 3.64 21.68 17.02
N ASP A 244 2.49 22.14 17.54
CA ASP A 244 1.97 21.76 18.85
C ASP A 244 1.35 20.35 18.84
N LYS A 245 0.91 19.87 17.67
CA LYS A 245 0.32 18.53 17.46
C LYS A 245 1.14 17.65 16.52
N ALA A 246 2.34 18.08 16.13
CA ALA A 246 3.20 17.35 15.21
C ALA A 246 3.36 15.87 15.60
N TRP A 247 3.62 15.64 16.90
CA TRP A 247 3.78 14.31 17.48
C TRP A 247 2.56 13.39 17.30
N GLN A 248 1.35 13.93 17.14
CA GLN A 248 0.14 13.14 16.88
C GLN A 248 0.12 12.60 15.46
N TYR A 249 0.69 13.35 14.50
CA TYR A 249 0.72 12.99 13.08
C TYR A 249 1.99 12.22 12.70
N ASP A 250 3.06 12.29 13.50
CA ASP A 250 4.25 11.45 13.35
C ASP A 250 3.90 9.96 13.48
N GLN A 251 3.01 9.62 14.41
CA GLN A 251 2.60 8.25 14.67
C GLN A 251 1.96 7.54 13.47
N PRO A 252 0.89 8.08 12.83
CA PRO A 252 0.38 7.51 11.59
C PRO A 252 1.42 7.61 10.45
N GLN A 253 2.28 8.63 10.43
CA GLN A 253 3.35 8.72 9.42
C GLN A 253 4.32 7.53 9.51
N TYR A 254 4.79 7.16 10.70
CA TYR A 254 5.64 5.98 10.89
C TYR A 254 4.94 4.68 10.46
N ALA A 255 3.66 4.52 10.83
CA ALA A 255 2.87 3.36 10.41
C ALA A 255 2.71 3.29 8.87
N LEU A 256 2.59 4.45 8.21
CA LEU A 256 2.53 4.55 6.74
C LEU A 256 3.87 4.25 6.08
N GLN A 257 4.99 4.69 6.67
CA GLN A 257 6.33 4.36 6.18
C GLN A 257 6.57 2.86 6.22
N GLU A 258 6.20 2.21 7.33
CA GLU A 258 6.24 0.76 7.47
C GLU A 258 5.35 0.08 6.41
N LEU A 259 4.10 0.54 6.24
CA LEU A 259 3.19 0.01 5.24
C LEU A 259 3.74 0.13 3.81
N ILE A 260 4.30 1.30 3.45
CA ILE A 260 4.93 1.53 2.14
C ILE A 260 6.05 0.52 1.93
N GLY A 261 6.92 0.33 2.95
CA GLY A 261 8.02 -0.60 2.88
C GLY A 261 7.58 -2.06 2.74
N LEU A 262 6.53 -2.47 3.45
CA LEU A 262 5.96 -3.81 3.36
C LEU A 262 5.31 -4.06 1.99
N VAL A 263 4.56 -3.07 1.48
CA VAL A 263 3.97 -3.14 0.13
C VAL A 263 5.07 -3.24 -0.93
N GLN A 264 6.14 -2.45 -0.82
CA GLN A 264 7.29 -2.54 -1.72
C GLN A 264 7.95 -3.93 -1.66
N PHE A 265 8.24 -4.44 -0.47
CA PHE A 265 8.87 -5.75 -0.28
C PHE A 265 8.05 -6.86 -0.92
N ARG A 266 6.73 -6.82 -0.71
CA ARG A 266 5.81 -7.79 -1.29
C ARG A 266 5.76 -7.69 -2.81
N LEU A 267 5.60 -6.49 -3.34
CA LEU A 267 5.44 -6.28 -4.77
C LEU A 267 6.73 -6.47 -5.55
N ALA A 268 7.91 -6.32 -4.93
CA ALA A 268 9.20 -6.58 -5.53
C ALA A 268 9.35 -8.03 -6.04
N LYS A 269 8.63 -8.98 -5.42
CA LYS A 269 8.59 -10.40 -5.84
C LYS A 269 7.52 -10.67 -6.90
N SER A 270 6.70 -9.68 -7.25
CA SER A 270 5.55 -9.80 -8.14
C SER A 270 5.81 -9.17 -9.52
N SER A 271 4.99 -9.53 -10.52
CA SER A 271 4.96 -8.84 -11.82
C SER A 271 4.37 -7.43 -11.76
N LEU A 272 3.84 -7.01 -10.60
CA LEU A 272 3.22 -5.70 -10.38
C LEU A 272 4.19 -4.66 -9.81
N ASN A 273 5.46 -5.00 -9.61
CA ASN A 273 6.50 -4.08 -9.12
C ASN A 273 6.57 -2.78 -9.94
N SER A 274 6.44 -2.85 -11.27
CA SER A 274 6.44 -1.66 -12.13
C SER A 274 5.23 -0.74 -11.88
N LYS A 275 4.08 -1.28 -11.46
CA LYS A 275 2.90 -0.47 -11.10
C LYS A 275 3.11 0.26 -9.78
N PHE A 276 3.80 -0.35 -8.82
CA PHE A 276 4.18 0.31 -7.58
C PHE A 276 4.97 1.59 -7.87
N TYR A 277 6.07 1.47 -8.61
CA TYR A 277 6.90 2.63 -8.94
C TYR A 277 6.17 3.66 -9.79
N LYS A 278 5.24 3.24 -10.66
CA LYS A 278 4.41 4.16 -11.43
C LYS A 278 3.55 5.05 -10.52
N GLU A 279 2.95 4.48 -9.47
CA GLU A 279 2.16 5.27 -8.51
C GLU A 279 3.05 6.15 -7.63
N VAL A 280 4.23 5.68 -7.19
CA VAL A 280 5.20 6.53 -6.47
C VAL A 280 5.62 7.71 -7.34
N LYS A 281 6.00 7.47 -8.59
CA LYS A 281 6.40 8.51 -9.55
C LYS A 281 5.30 9.54 -9.76
N LYS A 282 4.06 9.08 -10.00
CA LYS A 282 2.91 9.99 -10.14
C LYS A 282 2.72 10.86 -8.90
N HIS A 283 2.97 10.33 -7.71
CA HIS A 283 2.87 11.07 -6.46
C HIS A 283 3.99 12.09 -6.29
N ILE A 284 5.24 11.73 -6.61
CA ILE A 284 6.39 12.66 -6.61
C ILE A 284 6.17 13.78 -7.63
N ASP A 285 5.79 13.45 -8.87
CA ASP A 285 5.52 14.43 -9.91
C ASP A 285 4.45 15.45 -9.50
N LYS A 286 3.45 15.02 -8.72
CA LYS A 286 2.39 15.88 -8.22
C LYS A 286 2.86 16.86 -7.14
N HIS A 287 3.82 16.47 -6.30
CA HIS A 287 4.16 17.20 -5.07
C HIS A 287 5.56 17.82 -5.06
N LYS A 288 6.46 17.48 -5.99
CA LYS A 288 7.85 17.95 -6.00
C LYS A 288 8.01 19.46 -6.15
N GLU A 289 7.08 20.14 -6.83
CA GLU A 289 7.07 21.61 -6.96
C GLU A 289 6.52 22.30 -5.69
N GLU A 290 5.64 21.61 -4.95
CA GLU A 290 5.01 22.12 -3.74
C GLU A 290 5.91 21.92 -2.51
N ASN A 291 6.53 20.75 -2.39
CA ASN A 291 7.43 20.41 -1.29
C ASN A 291 8.46 19.36 -1.74
N SER A 292 9.64 19.84 -2.13
CA SER A 292 10.75 18.99 -2.55
C SER A 292 11.33 18.15 -1.40
N GLU A 293 11.35 18.69 -0.17
CA GLU A 293 11.86 17.99 1.01
C GLU A 293 11.07 16.70 1.30
N TYR A 294 9.73 16.77 1.24
CA TYR A 294 8.87 15.59 1.32
C TYR A 294 9.21 14.54 0.26
N CYS A 295 9.40 14.98 -0.98
CA CYS A 295 9.70 14.08 -2.08
C CYS A 295 11.06 13.40 -1.91
N GLU A 296 12.07 14.13 -1.41
CA GLU A 296 13.36 13.56 -1.02
C GLU A 296 13.19 12.49 0.06
N ILE A 297 12.45 12.78 1.13
CA ILE A 297 12.17 11.83 2.22
C ILE A 297 11.50 10.56 1.68
N LEU A 298 10.52 10.71 0.79
CA LEU A 298 9.84 9.57 0.17
C LEU A 298 10.78 8.76 -0.73
N ILE A 299 11.59 9.40 -1.56
CA ILE A 299 12.57 8.72 -2.41
C ILE A 299 13.58 7.94 -1.55
N ARG A 300 14.07 8.56 -0.47
CA ARG A 300 14.97 7.92 0.50
C ARG A 300 14.32 6.69 1.14
N LEU A 301 13.09 6.81 1.63
CA LEU A 301 12.33 5.67 2.19
C LEU A 301 12.25 4.50 1.20
N ILE A 302 11.91 4.79 -0.05
CA ILE A 302 11.77 3.78 -1.11
C ILE A 302 13.12 3.14 -1.44
N PHE A 303 14.20 3.92 -1.47
CA PHE A 303 15.54 3.45 -1.76
C PHE A 303 16.14 2.62 -0.61
N ASP A 304 15.97 3.06 0.63
CA ASP A 304 16.44 2.32 1.81
C ASP A 304 15.76 0.95 1.87
N LYS A 305 14.44 0.90 1.63
CA LYS A 305 13.73 -0.38 1.56
C LYS A 305 14.14 -1.22 0.36
N LEU A 306 14.46 -0.59 -0.79
CA LEU A 306 14.98 -1.28 -1.96
C LEU A 306 16.24 -2.07 -1.63
N ILE A 307 17.17 -1.42 -0.92
CA ILE A 307 18.43 -2.04 -0.49
C ILE A 307 18.14 -3.21 0.43
N GLU A 308 17.31 -3.03 1.46
CA GLU A 308 16.93 -4.11 2.38
C GLU A 308 16.35 -5.31 1.61
N ILE A 309 15.48 -5.07 0.64
CA ILE A 309 14.90 -6.13 -0.20
C ILE A 309 16.00 -6.88 -0.97
N ILE A 310 16.95 -6.18 -1.59
CA ILE A 310 18.03 -6.78 -2.37
C ILE A 310 18.89 -7.73 -1.52
N GLU A 311 19.07 -7.43 -0.23
CA GLU A 311 19.80 -8.29 0.70
C GLU A 311 19.09 -9.63 0.96
N HIS A 312 17.76 -9.67 0.82
CA HIS A 312 16.92 -10.80 1.22
C HIS A 312 16.37 -11.63 0.04
N ILE A 313 16.66 -11.25 -1.22
CA ILE A 313 16.16 -11.96 -2.40
C ILE A 313 17.30 -12.62 -3.19
N ASP A 314 17.07 -13.86 -3.63
CA ASP A 314 18.06 -14.62 -4.41
C ASP A 314 18.35 -14.00 -5.79
N SER A 315 17.39 -13.26 -6.35
CA SER A 315 17.52 -12.58 -7.64
C SER A 315 16.89 -11.20 -7.62
N SER A 316 17.72 -10.17 -7.72
CA SER A 316 17.31 -8.76 -7.87
C SER A 316 16.84 -8.41 -9.29
N ARG A 317 16.88 -9.35 -10.24
CA ARG A 317 16.58 -9.09 -11.66
C ARG A 317 15.17 -8.52 -11.84
N ASN A 318 14.15 -9.13 -11.24
CA ASN A 318 12.76 -8.68 -11.37
C ASN A 318 12.55 -7.30 -10.75
N LEU A 319 13.28 -7.02 -9.67
CA LEU A 319 13.26 -5.75 -8.97
C LEU A 319 13.82 -4.63 -9.86
N TRP A 320 14.99 -4.83 -10.47
CA TRP A 320 15.62 -3.87 -11.39
C TRP A 320 14.93 -3.74 -12.75
N GLN A 321 14.16 -4.75 -13.18
CA GLN A 321 13.30 -4.68 -14.36
C GLN A 321 12.03 -3.85 -14.13
N GLY A 322 11.51 -3.85 -12.90
CA GLY A 322 10.36 -3.02 -12.53
C GLY A 322 10.74 -1.58 -12.16
N PHE A 323 12.01 -1.34 -11.81
CA PHE A 323 12.53 -0.02 -11.44
C PHE A 323 12.47 0.99 -12.62
N PRO A 324 12.01 2.24 -12.43
CA PRO A 324 11.86 3.20 -13.52
C PRO A 324 13.19 3.49 -14.21
N SER A 325 13.21 3.42 -15.54
CA SER A 325 14.43 3.62 -16.32
C SER A 325 14.94 5.07 -16.27
N ASP A 326 14.03 6.02 -16.10
CA ASP A 326 14.30 7.45 -15.97
C ASP A 326 14.73 7.85 -14.56
N TRP A 327 14.55 6.98 -13.56
CA TRP A 327 15.11 7.16 -12.22
C TRP A 327 16.55 6.64 -12.10
N LYS A 328 16.96 5.74 -13.00
CA LYS A 328 18.33 5.22 -13.03
C LYS A 328 19.33 6.35 -13.26
N ILE A 329 20.48 6.28 -12.61
CA ILE A 329 21.49 7.33 -12.64
C ILE A 329 22.31 7.20 -13.92
N THR A 330 21.90 7.94 -14.94
CA THR A 330 22.63 8.14 -16.21
C THR A 330 22.98 9.62 -16.34
N VAL A 331 23.96 9.95 -17.19
CA VAL A 331 24.36 11.36 -17.41
C VAL A 331 23.17 12.20 -17.92
N ASP A 332 22.31 11.61 -18.75
CA ASP A 332 21.15 12.30 -19.30
C ASP A 332 20.02 12.44 -18.28
N ASN A 333 19.76 11.41 -17.48
CA ASN A 333 18.72 11.45 -16.45
C ASN A 333 19.09 12.43 -15.33
N LEU A 334 20.36 12.54 -14.96
CA LEU A 334 20.80 13.57 -14.01
C LEU A 334 20.43 14.96 -14.53
N LYS A 335 20.61 15.26 -15.82
CA LYS A 335 20.25 16.60 -16.35
C LYS A 335 18.75 16.88 -16.39
N THR A 336 17.90 15.86 -16.31
CA THR A 336 16.49 15.97 -16.71
C THR A 336 15.49 15.53 -15.65
N THR A 337 15.91 14.73 -14.67
CA THR A 337 15.01 14.11 -13.69
C THR A 337 15.45 14.43 -12.26
N TYR A 338 14.49 14.83 -11.44
CA TYR A 338 14.69 15.13 -10.04
C TYR A 338 15.10 13.87 -9.27
N GLU A 339 14.49 12.73 -9.59
CA GLU A 339 14.68 11.48 -8.86
C GLU A 339 16.08 10.90 -9.03
N SER A 340 16.68 10.95 -10.23
CA SER A 340 18.07 10.50 -10.41
C SER A 340 19.06 11.35 -9.63
N HIS A 341 18.82 12.66 -9.50
CA HIS A 341 19.65 13.53 -8.67
C HIS A 341 19.59 13.12 -7.19
N GLN A 342 18.38 12.95 -6.65
CA GLN A 342 18.19 12.53 -5.27
C GLN A 342 18.79 11.14 -5.01
N LEU A 343 18.57 10.19 -5.93
CA LEU A 343 19.12 8.84 -5.82
C LEU A 343 20.64 8.81 -5.86
N LEU A 344 21.30 9.71 -6.59
CA LEU A 344 22.76 9.80 -6.57
C LEU A 344 23.27 10.20 -5.19
N GLU A 345 22.70 11.23 -4.58
CA GLU A 345 23.11 11.68 -3.24
C GLU A 345 22.89 10.60 -2.18
N ILE A 346 21.71 9.98 -2.19
CA ILE A 346 21.37 8.87 -1.29
C ILE A 346 22.32 7.68 -1.50
N PHE A 347 22.57 7.29 -2.76
CA PHE A 347 23.49 6.21 -3.10
C PHE A 347 24.91 6.49 -2.60
N ILE A 348 25.41 7.72 -2.76
CA ILE A 348 26.77 8.07 -2.33
C ILE A 348 26.91 7.98 -0.81
N GLN A 349 25.93 8.51 -0.06
CA GLN A 349 25.93 8.42 1.40
C GLN A 349 25.84 6.96 1.87
N TRP A 350 24.93 6.18 1.30
CA TRP A 350 24.76 4.76 1.61
C TRP A 350 25.99 3.93 1.26
N GLY A 351 26.52 4.11 0.05
CA GLY A 351 27.69 3.39 -0.47
C GLY A 351 28.94 3.66 0.37
N TRP A 352 29.15 4.91 0.80
CA TRP A 352 30.25 5.29 1.70
C TRP A 352 30.14 4.59 3.05
N ASN A 353 28.96 4.65 3.70
CA ASN A 353 28.71 3.98 4.97
C ASN A 353 29.00 2.47 4.89
N ARG A 354 28.50 1.83 3.82
CA ARG A 354 28.62 0.39 3.62
C ARG A 354 30.06 -0.05 3.30
N PHE A 355 30.76 0.73 2.48
CA PHE A 355 32.18 0.53 2.17
C PHE A 355 33.03 0.52 3.45
N ASN A 356 32.75 1.41 4.40
CA ASN A 356 33.48 1.48 5.67
C ASN A 356 33.15 0.37 6.67
N GLN A 357 32.08 -0.41 6.43
CA GLN A 357 31.63 -1.48 7.33
C GLN A 357 32.10 -2.87 6.88
N THR A 358 32.57 -3.03 5.64
CA THR A 358 32.75 -4.34 5.02
C THR A 358 34.21 -4.57 4.61
N GLU A 359 34.86 -5.59 5.19
CA GLU A 359 36.22 -6.00 4.80
C GLU A 359 36.24 -7.00 3.62
N GLN A 360 35.09 -7.58 3.30
CA GLN A 360 34.90 -8.60 2.25
C GLN A 360 34.23 -8.03 1.00
N TYR A 361 34.16 -8.86 -0.06
CA TYR A 361 33.43 -8.51 -1.27
C TYR A 361 31.94 -8.31 -0.99
N ASP A 362 31.46 -7.09 -1.23
CA ASP A 362 30.09 -6.66 -1.05
C ASP A 362 29.27 -6.87 -2.33
N LYS A 363 28.60 -8.01 -2.37
CA LYS A 363 27.71 -8.38 -3.48
C LYS A 363 26.55 -7.40 -3.65
N VAL A 364 26.04 -6.81 -2.56
CA VAL A 364 24.87 -5.92 -2.58
C VAL A 364 25.25 -4.58 -3.17
N LEU A 365 26.37 -4.00 -2.72
CA LEU A 365 26.92 -2.78 -3.32
C LEU A 365 27.25 -2.98 -4.80
N ALA A 366 27.83 -4.13 -5.16
CA ALA A 366 28.10 -4.47 -6.55
C ALA A 366 26.82 -4.54 -7.40
N ASP A 367 25.75 -5.15 -6.88
CA ASP A 367 24.47 -5.27 -7.58
C ASP A 367 23.78 -3.91 -7.74
N VAL A 368 23.71 -3.12 -6.67
CA VAL A 368 23.10 -1.79 -6.69
C VAL A 368 23.87 -0.86 -7.64
N ALA A 369 25.20 -0.78 -7.52
CA ALA A 369 26.01 0.07 -8.38
C ALA A 369 25.88 -0.31 -9.87
N LYS A 370 25.79 -1.60 -10.21
CA LYS A 370 25.65 -2.05 -11.59
C LYS A 370 24.28 -1.75 -12.21
N ASN A 371 23.21 -1.87 -11.42
CA ASN A 371 21.84 -1.76 -11.93
C ASN A 371 21.27 -0.33 -11.82
N LEU A 372 21.65 0.40 -10.77
CA LEU A 372 21.25 1.80 -10.57
C LEU A 372 21.94 2.72 -11.59
N PHE A 373 23.16 2.39 -11.99
CA PHE A 373 23.90 3.07 -13.04
C PHE A 373 24.00 2.15 -14.27
N PRO A 374 23.02 2.14 -15.19
CA PRO A 374 22.92 1.13 -16.24
C PRO A 374 23.89 1.35 -17.41
N ASP A 375 24.42 2.56 -17.56
CA ASP A 375 25.14 3.06 -18.73
C ASP A 375 26.64 3.27 -18.49
N ILE A 376 27.18 2.70 -17.41
CA ILE A 376 28.60 2.82 -17.02
C ILE A 376 29.31 1.46 -17.02
N GLU A 377 30.63 1.49 -17.18
CA GLU A 377 31.53 0.34 -17.02
C GLU A 377 31.75 0.04 -15.51
N PRO A 378 31.29 -1.13 -14.99
CA PRO A 378 31.24 -1.40 -13.55
C PRO A 378 32.60 -1.39 -12.83
N ILE A 379 33.68 -1.87 -13.48
CA ILE A 379 34.99 -2.01 -12.83
C ILE A 379 35.64 -0.64 -12.63
N THR A 380 35.61 0.19 -13.67
CA THR A 380 36.11 1.57 -13.65
C THR A 380 35.28 2.39 -12.67
N TRP A 381 33.95 2.23 -12.66
CA TRP A 381 33.09 2.91 -11.70
C TRP A 381 33.39 2.53 -10.25
N ALA A 382 33.51 1.24 -9.96
CA ALA A 382 33.87 0.79 -8.61
C ALA A 382 35.23 1.33 -8.17
N THR A 383 36.20 1.37 -9.08
CA THR A 383 37.53 1.96 -8.81
C THR A 383 37.41 3.45 -8.46
N LEU A 384 36.64 4.22 -9.24
CA LEU A 384 36.37 5.63 -8.97
C LEU A 384 35.61 5.84 -7.65
N LEU A 385 34.61 5.03 -7.35
CA LEU A 385 33.87 5.13 -6.08
C LEU A 385 34.76 4.81 -4.87
N ILE A 386 35.58 3.76 -4.93
CA ILE A 386 36.55 3.45 -3.87
C ILE A 386 37.49 4.63 -3.63
N THR A 387 38.04 5.21 -4.71
CA THR A 387 38.90 6.39 -4.60
C THR A 387 38.14 7.62 -4.10
N PHE A 388 36.84 7.74 -4.39
CA PHE A 388 36.00 8.80 -3.84
C PHE A 388 35.72 8.62 -2.34
N PHE A 389 35.50 7.38 -1.88
CA PHE A 389 35.14 7.08 -0.49
C PHE A 389 36.32 7.15 0.50
N VAL A 390 37.56 7.08 0.02
CA VAL A 390 38.76 7.21 0.85
C VAL A 390 39.35 8.61 0.78
N ASP A 391 39.87 9.14 1.88
CA ASP A 391 40.45 10.50 1.87
C ASP A 391 41.77 10.58 1.07
N ASP A 392 42.62 9.57 1.18
CA ASP A 392 43.93 9.47 0.50
C ASP A 392 43.91 8.43 -0.63
N VAL A 393 44.32 8.84 -1.83
CA VAL A 393 44.47 7.97 -3.00
C VAL A 393 45.44 6.80 -2.75
N ARG A 394 46.40 6.95 -1.83
CA ARG A 394 47.29 5.87 -1.38
C ARG A 394 46.53 4.76 -0.66
N THR A 395 45.42 5.08 -0.01
CA THR A 395 44.56 4.07 0.63
C THR A 395 43.78 3.31 -0.45
N ALA A 396 43.31 3.98 -1.51
CA ALA A 396 42.57 3.34 -2.59
C ALA A 396 43.34 2.20 -3.27
N ILE A 397 44.67 2.32 -3.43
CA ILE A 397 45.49 1.25 -4.01
C ILE A 397 45.67 0.04 -3.08
N LYS A 398 45.62 0.28 -1.76
CA LYS A 398 45.74 -0.77 -0.73
C LYS A 398 44.40 -1.48 -0.53
N THR A 399 43.29 -0.76 -0.65
CA THR A 399 41.94 -1.30 -0.56
C THR A 399 41.69 -2.27 -1.72
N PRO A 400 41.35 -3.55 -1.46
CA PRO A 400 40.89 -4.47 -2.50
C PRO A 400 39.63 -3.93 -3.18
N LEU A 401 39.37 -4.36 -4.42
CA LEU A 401 38.08 -4.13 -5.05
C LEU A 401 37.01 -4.93 -4.28
N GLY A 402 36.38 -4.25 -3.32
CA GLY A 402 35.30 -4.80 -2.50
C GLY A 402 34.00 -4.96 -3.28
N PHE A 403 33.86 -4.42 -4.48
CA PHE A 403 32.67 -4.55 -5.33
C PHE A 403 32.99 -4.29 -6.81
N GLY A 404 32.02 -4.48 -7.71
CA GLY A 404 32.14 -4.14 -9.14
C GLY A 404 32.85 -5.19 -10.03
N GLY A 405 33.12 -6.39 -9.50
CA GLY A 405 33.90 -7.42 -10.21
C GLY A 405 33.19 -8.13 -11.36
N SER A 406 31.88 -7.90 -11.56
CA SER A 406 31.10 -8.53 -12.63
C SER A 406 30.84 -7.54 -13.76
N GLY A 407 31.43 -7.78 -14.93
CA GLY A 407 31.10 -7.06 -16.17
C GLY A 407 29.61 -7.13 -16.52
N ARG A 408 29.17 -6.31 -17.47
CA ARG A 408 27.80 -6.41 -18.01
C ARG A 408 27.68 -7.68 -18.85
N VAL A 409 26.53 -8.34 -18.76
CA VAL A 409 26.21 -9.47 -19.64
C VAL A 409 25.60 -8.86 -20.88
N TYR A 410 26.30 -8.98 -22.00
CA TYR A 410 25.87 -8.46 -23.29
C TYR A 410 24.85 -9.42 -23.90
N SER A 411 23.61 -8.97 -24.09
CA SER A 411 22.55 -9.79 -24.69
C SER A 411 22.60 -9.69 -26.21
N GLY A 412 23.62 -10.27 -26.82
CA GLY A 412 23.71 -10.44 -28.28
C GLY A 412 23.42 -11.88 -28.66
N MET A 413 22.18 -12.22 -29.02
CA MET A 413 21.93 -13.33 -29.95
C MET A 413 22.18 -12.77 -31.35
N VAL A 414 23.43 -12.68 -31.78
CA VAL A 414 23.77 -12.30 -33.15
C VAL A 414 24.45 -13.48 -33.83
N SER A 415 23.86 -13.87 -34.95
CA SER A 415 24.34 -14.88 -35.89
C SER A 415 25.71 -14.50 -36.47
N ASP A 416 26.61 -15.48 -36.53
CA ASP A 416 27.88 -15.53 -37.29
C ASP A 416 28.94 -14.43 -37.02
N ASP A 417 29.68 -14.63 -35.93
CA ASP A 417 31.15 -14.62 -35.73
C ASP A 417 32.09 -13.49 -36.22
N TYR A 418 31.65 -12.39 -36.84
CA TYR A 418 32.56 -11.24 -37.11
C TYR A 418 32.07 -9.87 -36.65
N ASP A 419 30.75 -9.65 -36.52
CA ASP A 419 30.21 -8.35 -36.10
C ASP A 419 30.10 -8.21 -34.57
N PHE A 420 30.06 -9.34 -33.85
CA PHE A 420 29.89 -9.35 -32.39
C PHE A 420 31.02 -8.65 -31.64
N MET A 421 32.28 -8.88 -32.03
CA MET A 421 33.44 -8.28 -31.34
C MET A 421 33.51 -6.77 -31.55
N ALA A 422 33.17 -6.28 -32.75
CA ALA A 422 33.15 -4.85 -33.05
C ALA A 422 32.02 -4.12 -32.31
N VAL A 423 30.82 -4.72 -32.26
CA VAL A 423 29.69 -4.20 -31.49
C VAL A 423 30.01 -4.18 -29.99
N HIS A 424 30.58 -5.26 -29.47
CA HIS A 424 30.99 -5.35 -28.07
C HIS A 424 32.05 -4.30 -27.69
N GLU A 425 33.07 -4.13 -28.53
CA GLU A 425 34.11 -3.13 -28.31
C GLU A 425 33.54 -1.70 -28.35
N ALA A 426 32.63 -1.41 -29.28
CA ALA A 426 31.96 -0.12 -29.37
C ALA A 426 31.09 0.16 -28.12
N GLU A 427 30.33 -0.83 -27.65
CA GLU A 427 29.52 -0.71 -26.43
C GLU A 427 30.41 -0.52 -25.18
N GLU A 428 31.52 -1.26 -25.07
CA GLU A 428 32.45 -1.11 -23.95
C GLU A 428 33.15 0.27 -23.96
N GLN A 429 33.51 0.78 -25.14
CA GLN A 429 34.03 2.14 -25.28
C GLN A 429 32.99 3.19 -24.88
N GLN A 430 31.73 3.02 -25.27
CA GLN A 430 30.64 3.90 -24.87
C GLN A 430 30.41 3.87 -23.36
N PHE A 431 30.35 2.68 -22.74
CA PHE A 431 30.23 2.55 -21.29
C PHE A 431 31.39 3.22 -20.55
N ARG A 432 32.63 3.11 -21.04
CA ARG A 432 33.79 3.81 -20.46
C ARG A 432 33.67 5.32 -20.58
N ALA A 433 33.29 5.83 -21.76
CA ALA A 433 33.08 7.26 -21.97
C ALA A 433 32.00 7.81 -21.01
N ASN A 434 30.88 7.10 -20.87
CA ASN A 434 29.82 7.46 -19.94
C ASN A 434 30.29 7.42 -18.48
N THR A 435 31.09 6.42 -18.08
CA THR A 435 31.68 6.36 -16.73
C THR A 435 32.49 7.62 -16.43
N TYR A 436 33.31 8.09 -17.36
CA TYR A 436 34.11 9.30 -17.17
C TYR A 436 33.25 10.57 -17.12
N GLN A 437 32.17 10.65 -17.90
CA GLN A 437 31.22 11.77 -17.78
C GLN A 437 30.47 11.74 -16.45
N MET A 438 30.03 10.55 -16.00
CA MET A 438 29.37 10.37 -14.70
C MET A 438 30.30 10.74 -13.54
N ALA A 439 31.59 10.43 -13.63
CA ALA A 439 32.58 10.76 -12.61
C ALA A 439 32.61 12.26 -12.28
N LYS A 440 32.30 13.14 -13.23
CA LYS A 440 32.25 14.60 -13.02
C LYS A 440 31.17 15.05 -12.03
N TYR A 441 30.14 14.24 -11.80
CA TYR A 441 29.13 14.52 -10.78
C TYR A 441 29.58 14.21 -9.36
N LEU A 442 30.77 13.60 -9.18
CA LEU A 442 31.41 13.42 -7.88
C LEU A 442 32.37 14.59 -7.63
N TYR A 443 32.16 15.34 -6.54
CA TYR A 443 32.91 16.57 -6.24
C TYR A 443 34.44 16.42 -6.30
N ARG A 444 34.99 15.29 -5.82
CA ARG A 444 36.44 15.01 -5.88
C ARG A 444 36.96 15.08 -7.32
N TYR A 445 36.17 14.58 -8.25
CA TYR A 445 36.52 14.46 -9.64
C TYR A 445 36.11 15.66 -10.48
N SER A 446 35.24 16.56 -10.00
CA SER A 446 35.01 17.84 -10.67
C SER A 446 36.14 18.85 -10.46
N ASN A 447 37.08 18.58 -9.53
CA ASN A 447 38.20 19.46 -9.21
C ASN A 447 39.50 19.01 -9.91
N THR A 448 39.88 19.68 -10.99
CA THR A 448 41.09 19.41 -11.78
C THR A 448 42.37 19.42 -10.94
N ALA A 449 42.50 20.35 -9.99
CA ALA A 449 43.68 20.45 -9.14
C ALA A 449 43.82 19.23 -8.22
N ARG A 450 42.69 18.73 -7.69
CA ARG A 450 42.68 17.51 -6.87
C ARG A 450 43.03 16.27 -7.70
N LEU A 451 42.55 16.18 -8.94
CA LEU A 451 42.92 15.10 -9.86
C LEU A 451 44.42 15.09 -10.17
N GLU A 452 45.01 16.26 -10.44
CA GLU A 452 46.44 16.41 -10.66
C GLU A 452 47.26 16.03 -9.43
N GLU A 453 46.80 16.42 -8.24
CA GLU A 453 47.39 16.02 -6.96
C GLU A 453 47.36 14.49 -6.79
N ASP A 454 46.20 13.86 -6.99
CA ASP A 454 46.03 12.41 -6.87
C ASP A 454 46.93 11.65 -7.88
N ILE A 455 47.04 12.13 -9.13
CA ILE A 455 47.94 11.57 -10.14
C ILE A 455 49.40 11.69 -9.70
N SER A 456 49.82 12.89 -9.26
CA SER A 456 51.18 13.14 -8.79
C SER A 456 51.53 12.23 -7.62
N ILE A 457 50.63 12.06 -6.65
CA ILE A 457 50.82 11.14 -5.53
C ILE A 457 51.06 9.73 -6.06
N LEU A 458 50.19 9.21 -6.94
CA LEU A 458 50.30 7.85 -7.47
C LEU A 458 51.58 7.62 -8.31
N GLU A 459 52.09 8.64 -8.99
CA GLU A 459 53.36 8.56 -9.74
C GLU A 459 54.57 8.44 -8.82
N HIS A 460 54.52 9.04 -7.63
CA HIS A 460 55.63 9.12 -6.67
C HIS A 460 55.56 8.11 -5.52
N ILE A 461 54.55 7.23 -5.48
CA ILE A 461 54.52 6.10 -4.54
C ILE A 461 55.71 5.18 -4.85
N GLY A 462 56.67 5.12 -3.94
CA GLY A 462 57.92 4.36 -4.12
C GLY A 462 57.70 2.85 -4.30
N ILE A 463 58.69 2.17 -4.90
CA ILE A 463 58.71 0.79 -5.45
C ILE A 463 58.36 -0.34 -4.43
N GLN A 464 58.07 -0.06 -3.16
CA GLN A 464 57.74 -1.08 -2.14
C GLN A 464 56.25 -1.48 -2.12
N VAL A 465 55.62 -1.54 -3.29
CA VAL A 465 54.21 -1.87 -3.47
C VAL A 465 54.14 -3.35 -3.87
N ASP A 466 53.22 -4.13 -3.32
CA ASP A 466 53.05 -5.52 -3.76
C ASP A 466 52.53 -5.59 -5.21
N GLN A 467 52.64 -6.76 -5.86
CA GLN A 467 52.25 -6.92 -7.27
C GLN A 467 50.77 -6.53 -7.54
N TYR A 468 49.87 -6.77 -6.58
CA TYR A 468 48.45 -6.47 -6.71
C TYR A 468 48.15 -4.99 -6.50
N GLU A 469 48.82 -4.36 -5.56
CA GLU A 469 48.76 -2.92 -5.33
C GLU A 469 49.35 -2.15 -6.54
N GLU A 470 50.41 -2.64 -7.18
CA GLU A 470 50.98 -2.03 -8.40
C GLU A 470 50.01 -2.10 -9.58
N ILE A 471 49.35 -3.25 -9.78
CA ILE A 471 48.29 -3.40 -10.80
C ILE A 471 47.15 -2.40 -10.54
N ARG A 472 46.74 -2.24 -9.28
CA ARG A 472 45.71 -1.26 -8.87
C ARG A 472 46.18 0.18 -9.11
N ARG A 473 47.42 0.51 -8.74
CA ARG A 473 48.04 1.82 -8.99
C ARG A 473 48.06 2.17 -10.47
N GLN A 474 48.53 1.26 -11.33
CA GLN A 474 48.56 1.50 -12.78
C GLN A 474 47.17 1.65 -13.38
N ARG A 475 46.20 0.84 -12.93
CA ARG A 475 44.80 0.97 -13.35
C ARG A 475 44.23 2.33 -12.96
N LEU A 476 44.41 2.75 -11.71
CA LEU A 476 43.91 4.02 -11.21
C LEU A 476 44.59 5.20 -11.92
N LEU A 477 45.92 5.17 -12.11
CA LEU A 477 46.65 6.18 -12.88
C LEU A 477 46.10 6.35 -14.29
N ARG A 478 45.81 5.25 -14.98
CA ARG A 478 45.20 5.29 -16.32
C ARG A 478 43.83 5.98 -16.27
N ILE A 479 42.96 5.55 -15.35
CA ILE A 479 41.61 6.11 -15.16
C ILE A 479 41.66 7.62 -14.88
N LEU A 480 42.51 8.06 -13.94
CA LEU A 480 42.61 9.47 -13.57
C LEU A 480 43.20 10.33 -14.69
N ARG A 481 44.19 9.83 -15.43
CA ARG A 481 44.75 10.53 -16.60
C ARG A 481 43.74 10.69 -17.72
N ASP A 482 42.98 9.63 -18.03
CA ASP A 482 41.91 9.68 -19.03
C ASP A 482 40.86 10.71 -18.62
N LEU A 483 40.46 10.71 -17.35
CA LEU A 483 39.51 11.68 -16.79
C LEU A 483 40.03 13.12 -16.87
N LEU A 484 41.29 13.37 -16.50
CA LEU A 484 41.94 14.68 -16.59
C LEU A 484 42.02 15.16 -18.04
N ALA A 485 42.33 14.28 -18.99
CA ALA A 485 42.36 14.60 -20.41
C ALA A 485 40.98 15.01 -20.93
N ILE A 486 39.92 14.31 -20.51
CA ILE A 486 38.53 14.62 -20.87
C ILE A 486 38.11 15.99 -20.30
N GLN A 487 38.55 16.34 -19.10
CA GLN A 487 38.25 17.66 -18.53
C GLN A 487 38.92 18.78 -19.30
N ARG A 488 40.23 18.68 -19.51
CA ARG A 488 41.00 19.68 -20.26
C ARG A 488 40.58 19.79 -21.72
N GLY A 489 40.14 18.68 -22.33
CA GLY A 489 39.62 18.66 -23.69
C GLY A 489 38.26 19.37 -23.84
N ASN A 490 37.42 19.33 -22.80
CA ASN A 490 36.14 20.05 -22.80
C ASN A 490 36.31 21.55 -22.52
N ASP A 491 37.30 21.94 -21.70
CA ASP A 491 37.63 23.35 -21.45
C ASP A 491 38.16 24.07 -22.71
N ALA A 492 38.68 23.32 -23.69
CA ALA A 492 39.11 23.86 -24.98
C ALA A 492 37.95 24.18 -25.96
N THR A 493 36.69 23.95 -25.57
CA THR A 493 35.50 24.11 -26.44
C THR A 493 34.39 25.00 -25.87
N VAL A 494 34.66 25.86 -24.88
CA VAL A 494 33.73 26.93 -24.50
C VAL A 494 34.28 28.27 -25.02
N PRO A 495 33.77 28.80 -26.14
CA PRO A 495 33.93 30.21 -26.45
C PRO A 495 33.24 31.02 -25.35
N GLU A 496 33.97 31.96 -24.74
CA GLU A 496 33.43 33.10 -24.02
C GLU A 496 32.52 33.89 -24.96
N GLU A 497 31.24 33.52 -25.06
CA GLU A 497 30.20 34.35 -25.68
C GLU A 497 28.82 33.83 -25.26
N MET A 498 28.54 33.85 -23.95
CA MET A 498 27.18 34.00 -23.41
C MET A 498 27.28 34.55 -21.97
N GLU A 499 27.84 35.76 -21.85
CA GLU A 499 27.32 36.76 -20.91
C GLU A 499 26.39 37.66 -21.72
N GLU A 500 25.08 37.43 -21.61
CA GLU A 500 24.02 38.46 -21.59
C GLU A 500 22.72 37.87 -21.04
#